data_AF-A0A2H0UY58-F1
#
_entry.id   AF-A0A2H0UY58-F1
#
_cell.length_a   1.000
_cell.length_b   1.000
_cell.length_c   1.000
_cell.angle_alpha   90.00
_cell.angle_beta   90.00
_cell.angle_gamma   90.00
#
_symmetry.space_group_name_H-M   'P 1'
#
loop_
_entity.id
_entity.type
_entity.pdbx_description
1 polymer ?
#
loop_
_entity_poly.entity_id
_entity_poly.type
_entity_poly.pdbx_seq_one_letter_code
_entity_poly.pdbx_strand_id
1 'polypeptide(L)'
;FCNHLHEHKDKFVRVRDEGDKITLTFKIVPVGGAQSIDGQKEICFKIDDFAKAVEFVKAIGCQEKAYQESKRELWQIGDTEITIDEWPYLEPLVEVEGQSEQIVKEVSAKLGFDYSQAMFCAVGKIYAQKYGLDENFINNHIAKITFEMENPFITLSK
;
A
#
# COMPACT_ATOMS: atom_id res chain seq x y z
N PHE A 1 -9.40 -2.13 -3.76
CA PHE A 1 -9.51 -0.65 -3.79
C PHE A 1 -10.86 -0.25 -4.35
N CYS A 2 -11.48 0.80 -3.82
CA CYS A 2 -12.84 1.15 -4.22
C CYS A 2 -13.11 2.67 -4.24
N ASN A 3 -13.51 3.20 -5.39
CA ASN A 3 -13.87 4.61 -5.58
C ASN A 3 -15.40 4.75 -5.53
N HIS A 4 -15.94 5.31 -4.45
CA HIS A 4 -17.26 5.92 -4.49
C HIS A 4 -17.02 7.43 -4.63
N LEU A 5 -17.60 8.05 -5.65
CA LEU A 5 -17.40 9.44 -6.09
C LEU A 5 -16.22 9.60 -7.05
N HIS A 6 -16.54 9.73 -8.34
CA HIS A 6 -15.62 10.16 -9.41
C HIS A 6 -14.93 11.52 -9.12
N GLU A 7 -15.31 12.20 -8.03
CA GLU A 7 -14.89 13.56 -7.67
C GLU A 7 -13.82 13.62 -6.56
N HIS A 8 -13.46 12.50 -5.92
CA HIS A 8 -12.50 12.49 -4.80
C HIS A 8 -11.35 11.50 -5.01
N LYS A 9 -10.33 11.94 -5.76
CA LYS A 9 -9.09 11.17 -6.03
C LYS A 9 -8.25 10.90 -4.77
N ASP A 10 -8.58 11.54 -3.65
CA ASP A 10 -7.91 11.48 -2.36
C ASP A 10 -8.49 10.41 -1.43
N LYS A 11 -9.53 9.66 -1.82
CA LYS A 11 -10.23 8.74 -0.90
C LYS A 11 -10.45 7.37 -1.52
N PHE A 12 -10.31 6.32 -0.72
CA PHE A 12 -10.65 4.97 -1.16
C PHE A 12 -11.05 4.07 0.00
N VAL A 13 -11.82 3.03 -0.32
CA VAL A 13 -12.08 1.91 0.58
C VAL A 13 -11.22 0.70 0.18
N ARG A 14 -10.69 -0.01 1.18
CA ARG A 14 -9.94 -1.26 1.02
C ARG A 14 -10.56 -2.32 1.92
N VAL A 15 -10.92 -3.45 1.32
CA VAL A 15 -11.14 -4.71 2.04
C VAL A 15 -9.83 -5.48 1.95
N ARG A 16 -9.32 -5.98 3.07
CA ARG A 16 -8.08 -6.76 3.12
C ARG A 16 -8.30 -8.01 3.96
N ASP A 17 -7.88 -9.14 3.41
CA ASP A 17 -7.74 -10.40 4.13
C ASP A 17 -6.25 -10.60 4.42
N GLU A 18 -5.89 -10.74 5.70
CA GLU A 18 -4.51 -10.98 6.16
C GLU A 18 -4.28 -12.46 6.55
N GLY A 19 -5.27 -13.33 6.31
CA GLY A 19 -5.25 -14.74 6.67
C GLY A 19 -5.70 -15.02 8.11
N ASP A 20 -5.30 -14.19 9.07
CA ASP A 20 -5.71 -14.29 10.49
C ASP A 20 -6.87 -13.34 10.85
N LYS A 21 -7.06 -12.27 10.08
CA LYS A 21 -8.11 -11.27 10.25
C LYS A 21 -8.47 -10.63 8.92
N ILE A 22 -9.68 -10.10 8.86
CA ILE A 22 -10.16 -9.33 7.71
C ILE A 22 -10.48 -7.92 8.18
N THR A 23 -10.06 -6.92 7.40
CA THR A 23 -10.24 -5.50 7.73
C THR A 23 -10.96 -4.75 6.61
N LEU A 24 -11.77 -3.78 7.02
CA LEU A 24 -12.34 -2.75 6.15
C LEU A 24 -11.70 -1.42 6.53
N THR A 25 -11.04 -0.77 5.57
CA THR A 25 -10.36 0.51 5.78
C THR A 25 -10.89 1.56 4.82
N PHE A 26 -11.27 2.72 5.35
CA PHE A 26 -11.46 3.94 4.58
C PHE A 26 -10.23 4.82 4.76
N LYS A 27 -9.54 5.15 3.67
CA LYS A 27 -8.33 5.99 3.67
C LYS A 27 -8.57 7.32 2.97
N ILE A 28 -8.00 8.37 3.53
CA ILE A 28 -7.88 9.70 2.92
C ILE A 28 -6.39 10.00 2.75
N VAL A 29 -5.97 10.16 1.50
CA VAL A 29 -4.61 10.46 1.07
C VAL A 29 -4.65 11.80 0.32
N PRO A 30 -4.13 12.90 0.91
CA PRO A 30 -4.17 14.22 0.29
C PRO A 30 -3.63 14.24 -1.14
N VAL A 31 -4.29 14.98 -2.03
CA VAL A 31 -3.82 15.22 -3.40
C VAL A 31 -2.45 15.91 -3.34
N GLY A 32 -1.43 15.32 -3.96
CA GLY A 32 -0.04 15.78 -3.89
C GLY A 32 0.85 14.97 -2.94
N GLY A 33 0.27 13.98 -2.24
CA GLY A 33 0.99 13.10 -1.32
C GLY A 33 1.20 13.76 0.03
N ALA A 34 0.91 13.03 1.09
CA ALA A 34 1.46 13.37 2.40
C ALA A 34 2.98 13.12 2.34
N GLN A 35 3.76 14.17 2.05
CA GLN A 35 5.22 14.11 2.20
C GLN A 35 5.64 14.22 3.68
N SER A 36 4.69 14.14 4.61
CA SER A 36 4.93 14.12 6.05
C SER A 36 4.24 12.91 6.69
N ILE A 37 4.84 12.44 7.78
CA ILE A 37 4.37 11.33 8.63
C ILE A 37 2.91 11.48 9.07
N ASP A 38 2.39 12.72 9.19
CA ASP A 38 1.06 13.00 9.76
C ASP A 38 -0.10 13.11 8.75
N GLY A 39 0.16 12.96 7.44
CA GLY A 39 -0.83 13.37 6.43
C GLY A 39 -1.89 12.32 6.05
N GLN A 40 -1.79 11.07 6.51
CA GLN A 40 -2.79 10.02 6.20
C GLN A 40 -3.84 9.93 7.30
N LYS A 41 -5.13 10.00 6.92
CA LYS A 41 -6.24 9.71 7.84
C LYS A 41 -6.88 8.39 7.43
N GLU A 42 -7.06 7.51 8.39
CA GLU A 42 -7.73 6.24 8.16
C GLU A 42 -8.76 5.91 9.24
N ILE A 43 -9.82 5.23 8.83
CA ILE A 43 -10.76 4.53 9.70
C ILE A 43 -10.65 3.06 9.34
N CYS A 44 -10.19 2.24 10.29
CA CYS A 44 -9.94 0.82 10.10
C CYS A 44 -10.62 0.01 11.20
N PHE A 45 -11.32 -1.05 10.82
CA PHE A 45 -11.94 -1.97 11.78
C PHE A 45 -11.99 -3.40 11.22
N LYS A 46 -12.09 -4.37 12.14
CA LYS A 46 -12.21 -5.80 11.81
C LYS A 46 -13.63 -6.11 11.31
N ILE A 47 -13.71 -7.04 10.38
CA ILE A 47 -14.94 -7.60 9.81
C ILE A 47 -14.80 -9.12 9.72
N ASP A 48 -15.92 -9.83 9.59
CA ASP A 48 -15.92 -11.30 9.71
C ASP A 48 -15.93 -12.04 8.35
N ASP A 49 -16.19 -11.34 7.25
CA ASP A 49 -16.38 -11.96 5.93
C ASP A 49 -15.93 -11.03 4.79
N PHE A 50 -14.90 -11.46 4.05
CA PHE A 50 -14.31 -10.70 2.95
C PHE A 50 -15.30 -10.51 1.79
N ALA A 51 -15.98 -11.59 1.38
CA ALA A 51 -16.86 -11.57 0.22
C ALA A 51 -18.07 -10.66 0.46
N LYS A 52 -18.69 -10.76 1.65
CA LYS A 52 -19.80 -9.88 2.03
C LYS A 52 -19.38 -8.42 2.14
N ALA A 53 -18.18 -8.13 2.63
CA ALA A 53 -17.68 -6.77 2.68
C ALA A 53 -17.43 -6.19 1.28
N VAL A 54 -16.89 -6.99 0.36
CA VAL A 54 -16.75 -6.60 -1.05
C VAL A 54 -18.12 -6.34 -1.69
N GLU A 55 -19.10 -7.20 -1.44
CA GLU A 55 -20.48 -7.00 -1.92
C GLU A 55 -21.09 -5.72 -1.34
N PHE A 56 -20.95 -5.50 -0.03
CA PHE A 56 -21.46 -4.30 0.66
C PHE A 56 -20.88 -3.02 0.06
N VAL A 57 -19.55 -2.92 -0.11
CA VAL A 57 -18.94 -1.70 -0.67
C VAL A 57 -19.41 -1.48 -2.10
N LYS A 58 -19.51 -2.53 -2.92
CA LYS A 58 -20.06 -2.43 -4.28
C LYS A 58 -21.52 -1.95 -4.27
N ALA A 59 -22.34 -2.47 -3.36
CA ALA A 59 -23.75 -2.13 -3.24
C ALA A 59 -23.98 -0.66 -2.82
N ILE A 60 -23.09 -0.08 -2.00
CA ILE A 60 -23.13 1.36 -1.69
C ILE A 60 -22.53 2.23 -2.82
N GLY A 61 -22.29 1.66 -4.01
CA GLY A 61 -21.95 2.35 -5.26
C GLY A 61 -20.46 2.49 -5.52
N CYS A 62 -19.63 1.77 -4.78
CA CYS A 62 -18.20 1.89 -4.83
C CYS A 62 -17.63 0.96 -5.94
N GLN A 63 -16.74 1.46 -6.81
CA GLN A 63 -16.22 0.67 -7.95
C GLN A 63 -14.86 0.05 -7.65
N GLU A 64 -14.71 -1.24 -7.95
CA GLU A 64 -13.44 -1.96 -7.80
C GLU A 64 -12.37 -1.38 -8.71
N LYS A 65 -11.32 -0.85 -8.09
CA LYS A 65 -10.18 -0.21 -8.77
C LYS A 65 -9.04 -1.19 -9.03
N ALA A 66 -8.71 -2.03 -8.05
CA ALA A 66 -7.64 -3.02 -8.17
C ALA A 66 -7.76 -4.11 -7.09
N TYR A 67 -7.25 -5.30 -7.42
CA TYR A 67 -6.97 -6.43 -6.54
C TYR A 67 -5.46 -6.67 -6.46
N GLN A 68 -4.91 -6.73 -5.25
CA GLN A 68 -3.47 -6.83 -5.02
C GLN A 68 -3.17 -7.83 -3.91
N GLU A 69 -2.12 -8.62 -4.10
CA GLU A 69 -1.53 -9.48 -3.07
C GLU A 69 -0.18 -8.94 -2.64
N SER A 70 0.11 -9.09 -1.35
CA SER A 70 1.41 -8.85 -0.74
C SER A 70 1.61 -9.88 0.37
N LYS A 71 2.86 -10.23 0.67
CA LYS A 71 3.20 -10.92 1.91
C LYS A 71 3.88 -9.94 2.84
N ARG A 72 3.60 -10.05 4.13
CA ARG A 72 4.06 -9.12 5.13
C ARG A 72 4.56 -9.87 6.34
N GLU A 73 5.78 -9.58 6.76
CA GLU A 73 6.31 -9.97 8.05
C GLU A 73 6.42 -8.73 8.96
N LEU A 74 5.96 -8.87 10.20
CA LEU A 74 5.96 -7.79 11.19
C LEU A 74 6.95 -8.10 12.30
N TRP A 75 7.78 -7.12 12.61
CA TRP A 75 8.80 -7.16 13.64
C TRP A 75 8.77 -5.87 14.46
N GLN A 76 9.34 -5.91 15.66
CA GLN A 76 9.36 -4.76 16.56
C GLN A 76 10.72 -4.60 17.23
N ILE A 77 11.25 -3.37 17.23
CA ILE A 77 12.45 -2.98 17.96
C ILE A 77 12.09 -1.79 18.87
N GLY A 78 11.84 -2.07 20.15
CA GLY A 78 11.30 -1.06 21.07
C GLY A 78 9.91 -0.62 20.61
N ASP A 79 9.71 0.68 20.40
CA ASP A 79 8.46 1.25 19.90
C ASP A 79 8.47 1.50 18.38
N THR A 80 9.42 0.90 17.65
CA THR A 80 9.52 1.00 16.18
C THR A 80 9.05 -0.29 15.54
N GLU A 81 8.09 -0.18 14.64
CA GLU A 81 7.60 -1.28 13.80
C GLU A 81 8.52 -1.43 12.59
N ILE A 82 8.90 -2.68 12.32
CA ILE A 82 9.69 -3.06 11.14
C ILE A 82 8.85 -4.02 10.34
N THR A 83 8.58 -3.65 9.09
CA THR A 83 7.81 -4.49 8.17
C THR A 83 8.71 -4.96 7.05
N ILE A 84 8.69 -6.26 6.74
CA ILE A 84 9.26 -6.81 5.52
C ILE A 84 8.11 -7.14 4.59
N ASP A 85 8.03 -6.40 3.48
CA ASP A 85 6.97 -6.48 2.50
C ASP A 85 7.46 -7.11 1.21
N GLU A 86 6.87 -8.23 0.83
CA GLU A 86 7.04 -8.82 -0.50
C GLU A 86 5.84 -8.44 -1.37
N TRP A 87 6.16 -7.84 -2.50
CA TRP A 87 5.20 -7.49 -3.54
C TRP A 87 5.55 -8.23 -4.83
N PRO A 88 4.57 -8.73 -5.60
CA PRO A 88 4.85 -9.43 -6.86
C PRO A 88 5.76 -8.59 -7.77
N TYR A 89 6.86 -9.18 -8.23
CA TYR A 89 7.84 -8.55 -9.13
C TYR A 89 8.65 -7.37 -8.57
N LEU A 90 8.60 -7.09 -7.27
CA LEU A 90 9.56 -6.23 -6.58
C LEU A 90 10.54 -7.06 -5.75
N GLU A 91 11.69 -6.48 -5.46
CA GLU A 91 12.56 -6.95 -4.38
C GLU A 91 11.87 -6.67 -3.03
N PRO A 92 12.11 -7.47 -1.98
CA PRO A 92 11.52 -7.22 -0.66
C PRO A 92 11.83 -5.81 -0.16
N LEU A 93 10.80 -5.15 0.37
CA LEU A 93 10.87 -3.80 0.91
C LEU A 93 10.90 -3.86 2.43
N VAL A 94 11.68 -2.99 3.06
CA VAL A 94 11.64 -2.81 4.51
C VAL A 94 11.03 -1.46 4.84
N GLU A 95 9.91 -1.46 5.55
CA GLU A 95 9.30 -0.26 6.13
C GLU A 95 9.74 -0.15 7.59
N VAL A 96 10.19 1.05 8.00
CA VAL A 96 10.58 1.37 9.38
C VAL A 96 9.68 2.49 9.85
N GLU A 97 8.75 2.18 10.74
CA GLU A 97 7.75 3.13 11.24
C GLU A 97 7.96 3.38 12.73
N GLY A 98 8.15 4.64 13.10
CA GLY A 98 8.40 5.06 14.47
C GLY A 98 7.79 6.41 14.79
N GLN A 99 7.76 6.76 16.07
CA GLN A 99 7.10 7.98 16.57
C GLN A 99 7.76 9.30 16.11
N SER A 100 8.98 9.24 15.58
CA SER A 100 9.66 10.40 15.00
C SER A 100 10.67 9.99 13.94
N GLU A 101 11.00 10.92 13.03
CA GLU A 101 12.03 10.71 12.01
C GLU A 101 13.40 10.34 12.61
N GLN A 102 13.73 10.92 13.77
CA GLN A 102 14.98 10.61 14.48
C GLN A 102 15.03 9.12 14.87
N ILE A 103 13.95 8.59 15.44
CA ILE A 103 13.85 7.17 15.83
C ILE A 103 13.98 6.28 14.59
N VAL A 104 13.31 6.63 13.49
CA VAL A 104 13.41 5.90 12.21
C VAL A 104 14.86 5.86 11.72
N LYS A 105 15.58 6.99 11.74
CA LYS A 105 17.01 7.05 11.35
C LYS A 105 17.88 6.15 12.21
N GLU A 106 17.70 6.18 13.53
CA GLU A 106 18.46 5.40 14.49
C GLU A 106 18.26 3.89 14.28
N VAL A 107 17.00 3.45 14.11
CA VAL A 107 16.68 2.03 13.89
C VAL A 107 17.12 1.57 12.51
N SER A 108 16.94 2.38 11.46
CA SER A 108 17.44 2.07 10.12
C SER A 108 18.96 1.87 10.11
N ALA A 109 19.72 2.74 10.77
CA ALA A 109 21.16 2.59 10.91
C ALA A 109 21.55 1.32 11.68
N LYS A 110 20.80 0.97 12.74
CA LYS A 110 21.01 -0.27 13.51
C LYS A 110 20.77 -1.53 12.68
N LEU A 111 19.83 -1.48 11.74
CA LEU A 111 19.54 -2.56 10.78
C LEU A 111 20.53 -2.61 9.60
N GLY A 112 21.46 -1.65 9.51
CA GLY A 112 22.45 -1.57 8.44
C GLY A 112 21.94 -0.89 7.16
N PHE A 113 20.81 -0.19 7.22
CA PHE A 113 20.28 0.56 6.08
C PHE A 113 20.86 1.98 6.02
N ASP A 114 21.07 2.46 4.79
CA ASP A 114 21.39 3.85 4.51
C ASP A 114 20.11 4.67 4.39
N TYR A 115 19.84 5.50 5.41
CA TYR A 115 18.65 6.34 5.44
C TYR A 115 18.56 7.32 4.25
N SER A 116 19.67 7.67 3.60
CA SER A 116 19.63 8.55 2.42
C SER A 116 18.94 7.91 1.21
N GLN A 117 18.78 6.58 1.23
CA GLN A 117 18.04 5.81 0.22
C GLN A 117 16.57 5.62 0.59
N ALA A 118 16.13 6.11 1.76
CA ALA A 118 14.75 5.97 2.21
C ALA A 118 13.79 6.63 1.22
N MET A 119 12.69 5.93 0.93
CA MET A 119 11.64 6.40 0.05
C MET A 119 10.36 6.65 0.84
N PHE A 120 9.85 7.88 0.78
CA PHE A 120 8.58 8.26 1.41
C PHE A 120 7.47 8.26 0.36
N CYS A 121 7.00 7.07 -0.01
CA CYS A 121 6.02 6.90 -1.09
C CYS A 121 5.21 5.62 -0.94
N ALA A 122 4.14 5.49 -1.72
CA ALA A 122 3.40 4.23 -1.84
C ALA A 122 4.12 3.27 -2.82
N VAL A 123 3.84 1.97 -2.69
CA VAL A 123 4.44 0.92 -3.55
C VAL A 123 4.26 1.16 -5.06
N GLY A 124 3.18 1.84 -5.48
CA GLY A 124 2.97 2.24 -6.87
C GLY A 124 4.12 3.08 -7.45
N LYS A 125 4.74 3.93 -6.63
CA LYS A 125 5.92 4.72 -7.01
C LYS A 125 7.15 3.85 -7.25
N ILE A 126 7.31 2.80 -6.43
CA ILE A 126 8.44 1.86 -6.54
C ILE A 126 8.32 1.05 -7.83
N TYR A 127 7.11 0.55 -8.14
CA TYR A 127 6.82 -0.05 -9.45
C TYR A 127 7.11 0.92 -10.60
N ALA A 128 6.66 2.18 -10.49
CA ALA A 128 6.87 3.20 -11.52
C ALA A 128 8.35 3.42 -11.82
N GLN A 129 9.18 3.52 -10.79
CA GLN A 129 10.62 3.68 -10.92
C GLN A 129 11.28 2.43 -11.51
N LYS A 130 10.94 1.23 -11.03
CA LYS A 130 11.55 -0.03 -11.50
C LYS A 130 11.28 -0.28 -12.99
N TYR A 131 10.07 0.01 -13.44
CA TYR A 131 9.62 -0.31 -14.80
C TYR A 131 9.61 0.89 -15.75
N GLY A 132 9.98 2.08 -15.28
CA GLY A 132 9.95 3.31 -16.10
C GLY A 132 8.53 3.70 -16.56
N LEU A 133 7.52 3.43 -15.72
CA LEU A 133 6.11 3.69 -16.03
C LEU A 133 5.58 4.92 -15.28
N ASP A 134 4.46 5.48 -15.74
CA ASP A 134 3.76 6.52 -15.00
C ASP A 134 3.05 5.93 -13.77
N GLU A 135 3.20 6.60 -12.63
CA GLU A 135 2.61 6.16 -11.37
C GLU A 135 1.08 6.21 -11.40
N ASN A 136 0.46 7.18 -12.08
CA ASN A 136 -1.00 7.20 -12.23
C ASN A 136 -1.47 6.04 -13.07
N PHE A 137 -0.69 5.62 -14.07
CA PHE A 137 -1.00 4.45 -14.85
C PHE A 137 -0.98 3.17 -14.01
N ILE A 138 0.07 2.95 -13.20
CA ILE A 138 0.11 1.82 -12.26
C ILE A 138 -1.08 1.86 -11.30
N ASN A 139 -1.35 3.02 -10.71
CA ASN A 139 -2.38 3.15 -9.69
C ASN A 139 -3.79 3.00 -10.25
N ASN A 140 -4.07 3.39 -11.50
CA ASN A 140 -5.45 3.48 -12.01
C ASN A 140 -5.77 2.57 -13.20
N HIS A 141 -4.77 1.96 -13.83
CA HIS A 141 -4.96 1.11 -15.01
C HIS A 141 -4.48 -0.33 -14.83
N ILE A 142 -3.75 -0.65 -13.75
CA ILE A 142 -3.40 -2.02 -13.40
C ILE A 142 -4.43 -2.59 -12.43
N ALA A 143 -5.36 -3.38 -12.97
CA ALA A 143 -6.47 -3.93 -12.21
C ALA A 143 -6.07 -5.08 -11.26
N LYS A 144 -4.95 -5.76 -11.52
CA LYS A 144 -4.54 -6.94 -10.76
C LYS A 144 -3.02 -7.05 -10.63
N ILE A 145 -2.54 -7.33 -9.43
CA ILE A 145 -1.13 -7.64 -9.12
C ILE A 145 -1.14 -8.81 -8.12
N THR A 146 -0.75 -10.01 -8.56
CA THR A 146 -0.77 -11.23 -7.74
C THR A 146 0.52 -12.04 -7.93
N PHE A 147 0.85 -12.93 -7.01
CA PHE A 147 2.10 -13.71 -7.14
C PHE A 147 2.08 -14.70 -8.31
N GLU A 148 0.89 -15.23 -8.64
CA GLU A 148 0.73 -16.31 -9.62
C GLU A 148 0.32 -15.84 -11.03
N MET A 149 0.48 -14.54 -11.35
CA MET A 149 0.18 -14.03 -12.70
C MET A 149 1.46 -13.80 -13.52
N GLU A 150 1.31 -13.45 -14.80
CA GLU A 150 2.42 -12.91 -15.58
C GLU A 150 2.70 -11.45 -15.18
N ASN A 151 3.97 -11.04 -15.24
CA ASN A 151 4.35 -9.67 -14.89
C ASN A 151 3.64 -8.64 -15.80
N PRO A 152 2.69 -7.86 -15.27
CA PRO A 152 1.89 -6.96 -16.09
C PRO A 152 2.70 -5.75 -16.58
N PHE A 153 3.87 -5.48 -16.01
CA PHE A 153 4.66 -4.28 -16.29
C PHE A 153 5.60 -4.45 -17.49
N ILE A 154 6.04 -5.67 -17.80
CA ILE A 154 7.02 -5.93 -18.88
C ILE A 154 6.39 -5.79 -20.27
N THR A 155 5.10 -6.10 -20.42
CA THR A 155 4.41 -5.96 -21.71
C THR A 155 4.13 -4.51 -22.08
N LEU A 156 4.20 -3.61 -21.09
CA LEU A 156 3.85 -2.20 -21.19
C LEU A 156 5.08 -1.29 -21.32
N SER A 157 6.27 -1.82 -21.04
CA SER A 157 7.55 -1.10 -21.10
C SER A 157 8.24 -1.18 -22.47
N LYS A 158 7.48 -1.32 -23.57
CA LYS A 158 7.98 -1.36 -24.95
C LYS A 158 7.65 -0.08 -25.72
#